data_AF-A0A432K5W1-F1
#
_entry.id   AF-A0A432K5W1-F1
#
_cell.length_a   1.000
_cell.length_b   1.000
_cell.length_c   1.000
_cell.angle_alpha   90.00
_cell.angle_beta   90.00
_cell.angle_gamma   90.00
#
_symmetry.space_group_name_H-M   'P 1'
#
loop_
_entity.id
_entity.type
_entity.pdbx_description
1 polymer ?
#
loop_
_entity_poly.entity_id
_entity_poly.type
_entity_poly.pdbx_seq_one_letter_code
_entity_poly.pdbx_strand_id
1 'polypeptide(L)'
;GLPEVFRRDEKPWVNTAGAEDKRIMQQLEACPSGALSGYWKNNKQEDKNDMDSTQVEVSKNGPLMVKGKIEIKHSNGEIESKEKVTTFCRCGASGNKPFCDGTHNKIGFEG
;
A
#
# COMPACT_ATOMS: atom_id res chain seq x y z
N GLY A 1 -9.04 -3.96 -13.12
CA GLY A 1 -7.61 -3.95 -13.45
C GLY A 1 -7.44 -3.36 -14.84
N LEU A 2 -6.32 -2.68 -15.10
CA LEU A 2 -5.99 -2.15 -16.43
C LEU A 2 -4.72 -2.84 -16.95
N PRO A 3 -4.80 -4.09 -17.43
CA PRO A 3 -3.63 -4.81 -17.96
C PRO A 3 -2.96 -4.08 -19.14
N GLU A 4 -3.71 -3.25 -19.87
CA GLU A 4 -3.20 -2.41 -20.96
C GLU A 4 -2.32 -1.24 -20.46
N VAL A 5 -2.46 -0.88 -19.18
CA VAL A 5 -1.71 0.18 -18.48
C VAL A 5 -0.66 -0.40 -17.52
N PHE A 6 -1.00 -1.39 -16.68
CA PHE A 6 -0.11 -1.97 -15.66
C PHE A 6 0.37 -3.36 -16.10
N ARG A 7 1.48 -3.39 -16.87
CA ARG A 7 2.05 -4.57 -17.49
C ARG A 7 3.11 -5.20 -16.59
N ARG A 8 2.74 -6.26 -15.87
CA ARG A 8 3.60 -6.92 -14.87
C ARG A 8 4.94 -7.41 -15.45
N ASP A 9 4.94 -7.85 -16.70
CA ASP A 9 6.07 -8.56 -17.31
C ASP A 9 6.93 -7.70 -18.24
N GLU A 10 6.65 -6.40 -18.34
CA GLU A 10 7.34 -5.47 -19.26
C GLU A 10 8.01 -4.31 -18.52
N LYS A 11 9.01 -3.67 -19.17
CA LYS A 11 9.66 -2.43 -18.68
C LYS A 11 9.59 -1.34 -19.77
N PRO A 12 9.04 -0.14 -19.47
CA PRO A 12 8.40 0.25 -18.23
C PRO A 12 7.09 -0.52 -17.99
N TRP A 13 6.85 -0.94 -16.74
CA TRP A 13 5.64 -1.72 -16.36
C TRP A 13 4.36 -0.88 -16.35
N VAL A 14 4.47 0.44 -16.61
CA VAL A 14 3.36 1.39 -16.69
C VAL A 14 3.34 2.02 -18.08
N ASN A 15 2.22 1.83 -18.79
CA ASN A 15 1.90 2.44 -20.08
C ASN A 15 0.72 3.41 -19.92
N THR A 16 0.99 4.70 -19.73
CA THR A 16 -0.04 5.72 -19.52
C THR A 16 -0.93 5.96 -20.75
N ALA A 17 -0.51 5.52 -21.94
CA ALA A 17 -1.32 5.59 -23.16
C ALA A 17 -2.28 4.39 -23.32
N GLY A 18 -2.29 3.44 -22.38
CA GLY A 18 -3.09 2.23 -22.48
C GLY A 18 -4.59 2.42 -22.29
N ALA A 19 -5.02 3.49 -21.61
CA ALA A 19 -6.42 3.80 -21.37
C ALA A 19 -6.62 5.32 -21.20
N GLU A 20 -7.88 5.77 -21.20
CA GLU A 20 -8.19 7.17 -20.87
C GLU A 20 -7.76 7.52 -19.43
N ASP A 21 -7.23 8.73 -19.25
CA ASP A 21 -6.73 9.23 -17.96
C ASP A 21 -7.73 9.04 -16.81
N LYS A 22 -9.02 9.28 -17.06
CA LYS A 22 -10.10 9.11 -16.06
C LYS A 22 -10.19 7.67 -15.56
N ARG A 23 -10.06 6.71 -16.48
CA ARG A 23 -10.17 5.28 -16.17
C ARG A 23 -8.92 4.79 -15.44
N ILE A 24 -7.75 5.35 -15.77
CA ILE A 24 -6.50 5.14 -15.03
C ILE A 24 -6.66 5.62 -13.60
N MET A 25 -7.12 6.85 -13.39
CA MET A 25 -7.28 7.43 -12.05
C MET A 25 -8.29 6.66 -11.19
N GLN A 26 -9.44 6.25 -11.75
CA GLN A 26 -10.39 5.39 -11.03
C GLN A 26 -9.74 4.07 -10.54
N GLN A 27 -8.83 3.52 -11.34
CA GLN A 27 -8.10 2.30 -10.95
C GLN A 27 -7.06 2.57 -9.85
N LEU A 28 -6.48 3.77 -9.79
CA LEU A 28 -5.60 4.21 -8.71
C LEU A 28 -6.37 4.41 -7.40
N GLU A 29 -7.52 5.09 -7.45
CA GLU A 29 -8.40 5.32 -6.29
C GLU A 29 -8.97 4.02 -5.72
N ALA A 30 -9.29 3.05 -6.58
CA ALA A 30 -9.76 1.74 -6.18
C ALA A 30 -8.63 0.81 -5.67
N CYS A 31 -7.40 1.30 -5.48
CA CYS A 31 -6.26 0.50 -5.01
C CYS A 31 -6.20 0.48 -3.46
N PRO A 32 -6.68 -0.60 -2.79
CA PRO A 32 -6.75 -0.62 -1.32
C PRO A 32 -5.37 -0.60 -0.65
N SER A 33 -4.32 -1.02 -1.36
CA SER A 33 -2.96 -1.04 -0.85
C SER A 33 -2.21 0.29 -1.04
N GLY A 34 -2.72 1.21 -1.87
CA GLY A 34 -1.98 2.40 -2.27
C GLY A 34 -0.70 2.11 -3.08
N ALA A 35 -0.58 0.90 -3.64
CA ALA A 35 0.59 0.50 -4.43
C ALA A 35 0.69 1.26 -5.77
N LEU A 36 -0.43 1.78 -6.26
CA LEU A 36 -0.50 2.62 -7.45
C LEU A 36 -0.78 4.07 -7.02
N SER A 37 -0.04 5.03 -7.57
CA SER A 37 -0.20 6.45 -7.28
C SER A 37 -0.01 7.29 -8.54
N GLY A 38 -0.74 8.40 -8.65
CA GLY A 38 -0.68 9.31 -9.79
C GLY A 38 -1.26 10.67 -9.42
N TYR A 39 -1.01 11.67 -10.25
CA TYR A 39 -1.49 13.04 -10.03
C TYR A 39 -1.91 13.67 -11.36
N TRP A 40 -2.88 14.58 -11.29
CA TRP A 40 -3.27 15.40 -12.43
C TRP A 40 -2.31 16.58 -12.57
N LYS A 41 -1.68 16.76 -13.74
CA LYS A 41 -0.74 17.87 -13.98
C LYS A 41 -1.40 19.26 -13.95
N ASN A 42 -2.72 19.35 -14.12
CA ASN A 42 -3.42 20.63 -14.27
C ASN A 42 -4.26 21.06 -13.05
N ASN A 43 -4.30 20.25 -12.00
CA ASN A 43 -4.91 20.67 -10.75
C ASN A 43 -3.79 20.76 -9.71
N LYS A 44 -3.38 21.99 -9.40
CA LYS A 44 -2.50 22.31 -8.28
C LYS A 44 -3.30 22.14 -6.99
N GLN A 45 -3.85 20.95 -6.77
CA GLN A 45 -4.43 20.59 -5.50
C GLN A 45 -3.29 19.99 -4.69
N GLU A 46 -2.56 20.89 -4.05
CA GLU A 46 -1.94 20.57 -2.78
C GLU A 46 -3.07 20.09 -1.86
N ASP A 47 -3.40 18.80 -1.91
CA ASP A 47 -4.12 18.15 -0.80
C ASP A 47 -3.11 18.05 0.36
N LYS A 48 -2.74 19.21 0.90
CA LYS A 48 -2.28 19.34 2.27
C LYS A 48 -3.50 19.09 3.14
N ASN A 49 -3.71 17.83 3.51
CA ASN A 49 -4.25 17.40 4.80
C ASN A 49 -4.62 15.93 4.72
N ASP A 50 -3.75 15.05 5.23
CA ASP A 50 -4.04 14.24 6.43
C ASP A 50 -2.83 13.36 6.83
N MET A 51 -1.59 13.89 6.70
CA MET A 51 -0.37 13.14 7.01
C MET A 51 0.10 13.33 8.47
N ASP A 52 -0.62 14.14 9.26
CA ASP A 52 -0.25 14.45 10.66
C ASP A 52 -0.71 13.37 11.65
N SER A 53 -1.72 12.58 11.30
CA SER A 53 -2.21 11.52 12.20
C SER A 53 -1.80 10.13 11.68
N THR A 54 -1.15 9.35 12.55
CA THR A 54 -0.91 7.93 12.29
C THR A 54 -2.21 7.16 12.54
N GLN A 55 -2.73 6.49 11.52
CA GLN A 55 -3.95 5.68 11.62
C GLN A 55 -3.60 4.19 11.58
N VAL A 56 -4.29 3.41 12.41
CA VAL A 56 -4.15 1.95 12.45
C VAL A 56 -5.49 1.31 12.12
N GLU A 57 -5.51 0.49 11.08
CA GLU A 57 -6.70 -0.25 10.63
C GLU A 57 -6.47 -1.75 10.80
N VAL A 58 -7.48 -2.45 11.33
CA VAL A 58 -7.44 -3.91 11.51
C VAL A 58 -8.21 -4.55 10.36
N SER A 59 -7.51 -5.16 9.41
CA SER A 59 -8.16 -5.86 8.30
C SER A 59 -8.80 -7.15 8.79
N LYS A 60 -10.07 -7.39 8.47
CA LYS A 60 -10.75 -8.67 8.72
C LYS A 60 -9.92 -9.81 8.13
N ASN A 61 -9.63 -10.83 8.93
CA ASN A 61 -8.82 -12.00 8.56
C ASN A 61 -7.43 -11.65 8.03
N GLY A 62 -6.92 -10.46 8.37
CA GLY A 62 -5.77 -9.85 7.71
C GLY A 62 -4.84 -9.09 8.65
N PRO A 63 -3.88 -8.34 8.09
CA PRO A 63 -2.85 -7.64 8.86
C PRO A 63 -3.38 -6.42 9.62
N LEU A 64 -2.50 -5.80 10.42
CA LEU A 64 -2.65 -4.42 10.86
C LEU A 64 -2.07 -3.50 9.78
N MET A 65 -2.88 -2.56 9.27
CA MET A 65 -2.44 -1.56 8.30
C MET A 65 -2.19 -0.24 9.02
N VAL A 66 -0.94 0.20 9.04
CA VAL A 66 -0.53 1.47 9.66
C VAL A 66 -0.29 2.48 8.54
N LYS A 67 -1.08 3.55 8.54
CA LYS A 67 -1.06 4.63 7.54
C LYS A 67 -0.46 5.87 8.19
N GLY A 68 0.55 6.47 7.55
CA GLY A 68 1.22 7.68 8.04
C GLY A 68 2.71 7.48 8.27
N LYS A 69 3.34 8.46 8.93
CA LYS A 69 4.76 8.43 9.28
C LYS A 69 4.99 7.67 10.58
N ILE A 70 5.78 6.60 10.53
CA ILE A 70 6.12 5.77 11.68
C ILE A 70 7.62 5.47 11.75
N GLU A 71 8.08 5.19 12.96
CA GLU A 71 9.42 4.66 13.24
C GLU A 71 9.30 3.26 13.84
N ILE A 72 10.05 2.32 13.29
CA ILE A 72 10.09 0.93 13.74
C ILE A 72 11.43 0.72 14.41
N LYS A 73 11.41 0.52 15.74
CA LYS A 73 12.61 0.18 16.50
C LYS A 73 12.78 -1.33 16.57
N HIS A 74 13.88 -1.82 16.04
CA HIS A 74 14.25 -3.23 16.08
C HIS A 74 14.97 -3.58 17.38
N SER A 75 15.01 -4.88 17.71
CA SER A 75 15.65 -5.38 18.93
C SER A 75 17.16 -5.14 18.98
N ASN A 76 17.81 -5.00 17.83
CA ASN A 76 19.23 -4.64 17.69
C ASN A 76 19.48 -3.13 17.89
N GLY A 77 18.43 -2.32 18.08
CA GLY A 77 18.51 -0.86 18.20
C GLY A 77 18.40 -0.10 16.89
N GLU A 78 18.33 -0.79 15.74
CA GLU A 78 18.10 -0.17 14.43
C GLU A 78 16.72 0.49 14.37
N ILE A 79 16.63 1.63 13.69
CA ILE A 79 15.39 2.37 13.50
C ILE A 79 15.13 2.49 12.01
N GLU A 80 13.97 2.00 11.58
CA GLU A 80 13.48 2.14 10.21
C GLU A 80 12.31 3.14 10.16
N SER A 81 12.41 4.17 9.31
CA SER A 81 11.32 5.12 9.09
C SER A 81 10.47 4.71 7.87
N LYS A 82 9.14 4.77 8.02
CA LYS A 82 8.17 4.58 6.93
C LYS A 82 7.25 5.79 6.85
N GLU A 83 6.91 6.21 5.64
CA GLU A 83 6.02 7.35 5.39
C GLU A 83 4.76 6.97 4.60
N LYS A 84 4.61 5.68 4.29
CA LYS A 84 3.48 5.11 3.54
C LYS A 84 2.80 4.01 4.37
N VAL A 85 1.77 3.40 3.79
CA VAL A 85 1.09 2.26 4.38
C VAL A 85 2.09 1.12 4.65
N THR A 86 2.19 0.74 5.92
CA THR A 86 3.00 -0.39 6.37
C THR A 86 2.07 -1.46 6.93
N THR A 87 2.26 -2.73 6.55
CA THR A 87 1.40 -3.81 7.02
C THR A 87 2.15 -4.74 7.96
N PHE A 88 1.62 -4.91 9.18
CA PHE A 88 2.20 -5.77 10.20
C PHE A 88 1.44 -7.09 10.30
N CYS A 89 2.19 -8.16 10.54
CA CYS A 89 1.62 -9.49 10.70
C CYS A 89 0.76 -9.55 11.97
N ARG A 90 -0.51 -9.92 11.80
CA ARG A 90 -1.45 -10.19 12.89
C ARG A 90 -1.69 -11.69 13.11
N CYS A 91 -1.52 -12.49 12.07
CA CYS A 91 -1.78 -13.94 12.10
C CYS A 91 -0.68 -14.79 12.74
N GLY A 92 0.49 -14.21 13.07
CA GLY A 92 1.63 -14.92 13.65
C GLY A 92 2.44 -15.80 12.68
N ALA A 93 1.96 -16.06 11.47
CA ALA A 93 2.59 -17.01 10.54
C ALA A 93 3.53 -16.41 9.48
N SER A 94 3.69 -15.08 9.42
CA SER A 94 4.56 -14.45 8.41
C SER A 94 6.00 -14.95 8.47
N GLY A 95 6.63 -15.23 7.33
CA GLY A 95 8.06 -15.49 7.22
C GLY A 95 8.91 -14.21 7.26
N ASN A 96 8.29 -13.04 7.06
CA ASN A 96 8.95 -11.73 7.04
C ASN A 96 8.56 -10.88 8.26
N LYS A 97 8.58 -11.45 9.46
CA LYS A 97 8.21 -10.73 10.68
C LYS A 97 9.10 -9.50 10.89
N PRO A 98 8.55 -8.38 11.40
CA PRO A 98 7.18 -8.20 11.91
C PRO A 98 6.13 -7.91 10.82
N PHE A 99 6.52 -7.87 9.56
CA PHE A 99 5.68 -7.45 8.44
C PHE A 99 4.76 -8.57 7.94
N CYS A 100 3.67 -8.18 7.28
CA CYS A 100 2.79 -9.12 6.59
C CYS A 100 3.41 -9.53 5.24
N ASP A 101 3.40 -10.83 4.95
CA ASP A 101 3.86 -11.43 3.69
C ASP A 101 2.72 -12.13 2.92
N GLY A 102 1.48 -11.96 3.37
CA GLY A 102 0.29 -12.60 2.81
C GLY A 102 0.01 -14.01 3.32
N THR A 103 0.83 -14.58 4.22
CA THR A 103 0.63 -15.95 4.74
C THR A 103 -0.71 -16.17 5.44
N HIS A 104 -1.33 -15.12 6.00
CA HIS A 104 -2.68 -15.18 6.60
C HIS A 104 -3.74 -15.77 5.66
N ASN A 105 -3.63 -15.52 4.34
CA ASN A 105 -4.56 -16.08 3.35
C ASN A 105 -4.38 -17.60 3.21
N LYS A 106 -3.14 -18.09 3.29
CA LYS A 106 -2.82 -19.51 3.10
C LYS A 106 -3.26 -20.37 4.28
N ILE A 107 -3.19 -19.81 5.49
CA ILE A 107 -3.52 -20.52 6.72
C ILE A 107 -4.98 -20.35 7.17
N GLY A 108 -5.77 -19.57 6.42
CA GLY A 108 -7.17 -19.31 6.78
C GLY A 108 -7.30 -18.57 8.11
N PHE A 109 -6.47 -17.55 8.35
CA PHE A 109 -6.53 -16.79 9.60
C PHE A 109 -7.91 -16.15 9.78
N GLU A 110 -8.52 -16.33 10.95
CA GLU A 110 -9.79 -15.71 11.33
C GLU A 110 -9.57 -14.72 12.47
N GLY A 111 -9.91 -13.46 12.26
CA GLY A 111 -9.80 -12.43 13.28
C GLY A 111 -10.07 -11.02 12.82
#